data_AF-A0A7S2HM00-F1
#
_entry.id   AF-A0A7S2HM00-F1
#
_cell.length_a   1.000
_cell.length_b   1.000
_cell.length_c   1.000
_cell.angle_alpha   90.00
_cell.angle_beta   90.00
_cell.angle_gamma   90.00
#
_symmetry.space_group_name_H-M   'P 1'
#
loop_
_entity.id
_entity.type
_entity.pdbx_description
1 polymer ?
#
loop_
_entity_poly.entity_id
_entity_poly.type
_entity_poly.pdbx_seq_one_letter_code
_entity_poly.pdbx_strand_id
1 'polypeptide(L)'
;RVRGVQEVEWMVFEQVFADISTSLQEFVHFCQRAFRGDGDPAECLVRAWELLDEDEEGEVEYESWEGRVRQKLRYYNSCNTIFHWIDTDRGGSISSDEFRTLKRFLKA
;
A
#
# COMPACT_ATOMS: atom_id res chain seq x y z
N ARG A 1 6.40 5.97 40.74
CA ARG A 1 6.21 4.71 39.98
C ARG A 1 5.00 4.90 39.07
N VAL A 2 5.23 5.36 37.84
CA VAL A 2 4.14 5.58 36.85
C VAL A 2 4.13 4.35 35.94
N ARG A 3 3.26 3.38 36.22
CA ARG A 3 3.12 2.14 35.42
C ARG A 3 1.98 2.22 34.39
N GLY A 4 1.08 3.18 34.49
CA GLY A 4 -0.10 3.27 33.61
C GLY A 4 0.15 3.95 32.26
N VAL A 5 1.23 4.71 32.09
CA VAL A 5 1.49 5.45 30.83
C VAL A 5 1.93 4.49 29.71
N GLN A 6 2.77 3.50 30.02
CA GLN A 6 3.27 2.57 29.01
C GLN A 6 2.17 1.67 28.42
N GLU A 7 1.25 1.15 29.24
CA GLU A 7 0.20 0.24 28.75
C GLU A 7 -0.76 0.93 27.76
N VAL A 8 -1.10 2.20 28.00
CA VAL A 8 -1.94 2.99 27.09
C VAL A 8 -1.20 3.32 25.80
N GLU A 9 0.08 3.68 25.88
CA GLU A 9 0.93 3.93 24.70
C GLU A 9 1.01 2.68 23.80
N TRP A 10 1.14 1.49 24.37
CA TRP A 10 1.14 0.23 23.62
C TRP A 10 -0.21 -0.07 22.96
N MET A 11 -1.32 0.14 23.66
CA MET A 11 -2.66 -0.04 23.07
C MET A 11 -2.91 0.89 21.88
N VAL A 12 -2.47 2.15 21.98
CA VAL A 12 -2.56 3.12 20.88
C VAL A 12 -1.72 2.66 19.69
N PHE A 13 -0.52 2.15 19.93
CA PHE A 13 0.35 1.62 18.89
C PHE A 13 -0.28 0.40 18.18
N GLU A 14 -0.83 -0.55 18.94
CA GLU A 14 -1.53 -1.72 18.39
C GLU A 14 -2.71 -1.30 17.51
N GLN A 15 -3.49 -0.32 17.94
CA GLN A 15 -4.60 0.21 17.16
C GLN A 15 -4.13 0.86 15.87
N VAL A 16 -3.10 1.73 15.93
CA VAL A 16 -2.54 2.37 14.74
C VAL A 16 -2.00 1.32 13.76
N PHE A 17 -1.31 0.29 14.25
CA PHE A 17 -0.82 -0.80 13.42
C PHE A 17 -1.97 -1.59 12.76
N ALA A 18 -3.04 -1.85 13.51
CA ALA A 18 -4.23 -2.51 12.97
C ALA A 18 -4.89 -1.68 11.85
N ASP A 19 -4.97 -0.36 12.02
CA ASP A 19 -5.54 0.57 11.03
C ASP A 19 -4.69 0.62 9.75
N ILE A 20 -3.36 0.62 9.89
CA ILE A 20 -2.41 0.55 8.76
C ILE A 20 -2.57 -0.78 8.02
N SER A 21 -2.58 -1.90 8.75
CA SER A 21 -2.78 -3.22 8.17
C SER A 21 -4.11 -3.32 7.43
N THR A 22 -5.18 -2.75 7.98
CA THR A 22 -6.50 -2.71 7.35
C THR A 22 -6.46 -1.91 6.05
N SER A 23 -5.83 -0.73 6.07
CA SER A 23 -5.68 0.12 4.87
C SER A 23 -4.95 -0.59 3.73
N LEU A 24 -3.92 -1.38 4.04
CA LEU A 24 -3.17 -2.17 3.06
C LEU A 24 -4.01 -3.32 2.50
N GLN A 25 -4.76 -4.01 3.36
CA GLN A 25 -5.67 -5.08 2.94
C GLN A 25 -6.79 -4.55 2.04
N GLU A 26 -7.34 -3.39 2.35
CA GLU A 26 -8.35 -2.73 1.51
C GLU A 26 -7.80 -2.36 0.14
N PHE A 27 -6.58 -1.81 0.10
CA PHE A 27 -5.92 -1.47 -1.15
C PHE A 27 -5.67 -2.71 -2.03
N VAL A 28 -5.15 -3.79 -1.44
CA VAL A 28 -4.90 -5.03 -2.18
C VAL A 28 -6.20 -5.69 -2.63
N HIS A 29 -7.22 -5.72 -1.77
CA HIS A 29 -8.54 -6.23 -2.15
C HIS A 29 -9.19 -5.38 -3.26
N PHE A 30 -8.99 -4.06 -3.24
CA PHE A 30 -9.37 -3.19 -4.33
C PHE A 30 -8.67 -3.59 -5.64
N CYS A 31 -7.34 -3.75 -5.62
CA CYS A 31 -6.58 -4.20 -6.80
C CYS A 31 -7.09 -5.56 -7.32
N GLN A 32 -7.31 -6.53 -6.42
CA GLN A 32 -7.87 -7.84 -6.78
C GLN A 32 -9.23 -7.75 -7.48
N ARG A 33 -10.05 -6.75 -7.14
CA ARG A 33 -11.36 -6.55 -7.75
C ARG A 33 -11.28 -5.79 -9.07
N ALA A 34 -10.43 -4.76 -9.14
CA ALA A 34 -10.32 -3.86 -10.28
C ALA A 34 -9.48 -4.46 -11.43
N PHE A 35 -8.48 -5.27 -11.11
CA PHE A 35 -7.46 -5.73 -12.06
C PHE A 35 -7.30 -7.26 -12.07
N ARG A 36 -8.42 -8.00 -11.96
CA ARG A 36 -8.41 -9.48 -11.92
C ARG A 36 -7.56 -10.10 -13.03
N GLY A 37 -6.67 -11.02 -12.64
CA GLY A 37 -5.92 -11.89 -13.55
C GLY A 37 -6.68 -13.18 -13.86
N ASP A 38 -6.18 -13.93 -14.85
CA ASP A 38 -6.80 -15.17 -15.33
C ASP A 38 -6.33 -16.43 -14.57
N GLY A 39 -5.43 -16.28 -13.59
CA GLY A 39 -4.97 -17.41 -12.78
C GLY A 39 -4.18 -17.05 -11.51
N ASP A 40 -3.22 -16.13 -11.60
CA ASP A 40 -2.38 -15.75 -10.44
C ASP A 40 -3.03 -14.59 -9.66
N PRO A 41 -3.38 -14.75 -8.37
CA PRO A 41 -3.87 -13.66 -7.54
C PRO A 41 -2.94 -12.44 -7.48
N ALA A 42 -1.64 -12.61 -7.69
CA ALA A 42 -0.67 -11.51 -7.71
C ALA A 42 -0.68 -10.70 -9.01
N GLU A 43 -1.28 -11.22 -10.10
CA GLU A 43 -1.34 -10.54 -11.39
C GLU A 43 -2.06 -9.19 -11.30
N CYS A 44 -3.02 -9.05 -10.38
CA CYS A 44 -3.69 -7.77 -10.16
C CYS A 44 -2.75 -6.66 -9.68
N LEU A 45 -1.69 -7.01 -8.94
CA LEU A 45 -0.70 -6.04 -8.48
C LEU A 45 0.25 -5.65 -9.62
N VAL A 46 0.57 -6.58 -10.52
CA VAL A 46 1.36 -6.29 -11.73
C VAL A 46 0.61 -5.30 -12.62
N ARG A 47 -0.66 -5.59 -12.94
CA ARG A 47 -1.50 -4.70 -13.74
C ARG A 47 -1.74 -3.34 -13.08
N ALA A 48 -1.88 -3.30 -11.76
CA ALA A 48 -1.98 -2.04 -11.03
C ALA A 48 -0.67 -1.23 -11.13
N TRP A 49 0.48 -1.90 -11.04
CA TRP A 49 1.79 -1.26 -11.19
C TRP A 49 1.97 -0.66 -12.59
N GLU A 50 1.67 -1.40 -13.65
CA GLU A 50 1.75 -0.93 -15.04
C GLU A 50 0.95 0.37 -15.28
N LEU A 51 -0.18 0.54 -14.58
CA LEU A 51 -0.96 1.78 -14.64
C LEU A 51 -0.37 2.92 -13.81
N LEU A 52 0.32 2.61 -12.71
CA LEU A 52 0.97 3.59 -11.86
C LEU A 52 2.29 4.09 -12.47
N ASP A 53 3.01 3.24 -13.19
CA ASP A 53 4.33 3.48 -13.78
C ASP A 53 4.24 3.54 -15.32
N GLU A 54 3.19 4.19 -15.85
CA GLU A 54 2.92 4.24 -17.31
C GLU A 54 4.00 4.99 -18.10
N ASP A 55 4.77 5.87 -17.45
CA ASP A 55 5.93 6.54 -18.01
C ASP A 55 7.20 5.69 -17.98
N GLU A 56 7.14 4.47 -17.43
CA GLU A 56 8.23 3.51 -17.35
C GLU A 56 9.50 4.09 -16.69
N GLU A 57 9.32 4.97 -15.70
CA GLU A 57 10.42 5.54 -14.91
C GLU A 57 10.97 4.50 -13.90
N GLY A 58 10.19 3.45 -13.61
CA GLY A 58 10.56 2.32 -12.76
C GLY A 58 10.28 2.56 -11.27
N GLU A 59 9.95 3.80 -10.92
CA GLU A 59 9.63 4.26 -9.58
C GLU A 59 8.54 5.33 -9.60
N VAL A 60 7.75 5.41 -8.53
CA VAL A 60 6.74 6.46 -8.35
C VAL A 60 7.07 7.30 -7.13
N GLU A 61 7.42 8.57 -7.36
CA GLU A 61 7.74 9.53 -6.29
C GLU A 61 6.54 9.85 -5.40
N TYR A 62 6.81 10.16 -4.13
CA TYR A 62 5.80 10.54 -3.13
C TYR A 62 4.87 11.67 -3.61
N GLU A 63 5.43 12.72 -4.22
CA GLU A 63 4.66 13.88 -4.68
C GLU A 63 3.62 13.51 -5.76
N SER A 64 3.92 12.50 -6.57
CA SER A 64 3.06 12.02 -7.64
C SER A 64 2.11 10.91 -7.19
N TRP A 65 2.44 10.19 -6.12
CA TRP A 65 1.76 8.97 -5.69
C TRP A 65 0.23 9.12 -5.56
N GLU A 66 -0.24 10.06 -4.75
CA GLU A 66 -1.68 10.24 -4.50
C GLU A 66 -2.42 10.58 -5.81
N GLY A 67 -1.81 11.42 -6.65
CA GLY A 67 -2.34 11.77 -7.96
C GLY A 67 -2.48 10.56 -8.86
N ARG A 68 -1.42 9.74 -8.97
CA ARG A 68 -1.42 8.53 -9.81
C ARG A 68 -2.41 7.49 -9.31
N VAL A 69 -2.44 7.19 -8.01
CA VAL A 69 -3.39 6.23 -7.43
C VAL A 69 -4.84 6.67 -7.68
N ARG A 70 -5.16 7.95 -7.52
CA ARG A 70 -6.52 8.46 -7.77
C ARG A 70 -6.90 8.55 -9.23
N GLN A 71 -5.97 8.92 -10.11
CA GLN A 71 -6.26 9.14 -11.53
C GLN A 71 -6.21 7.85 -12.34
N LYS A 72 -5.20 7.01 -12.09
CA LYS A 72 -4.93 5.76 -12.82
C LYS A 72 -5.69 4.59 -12.22
N LEU A 73 -5.62 4.41 -10.91
CA LEU A 73 -6.30 3.29 -10.25
C LEU A 73 -7.73 3.61 -9.83
N ARG A 74 -8.12 4.89 -9.68
CA ARG A 74 -9.42 5.31 -9.13
C ARG A 74 -9.64 4.85 -7.68
N TYR A 75 -8.56 4.78 -6.91
CA TYR A 75 -8.60 4.50 -5.47
C TYR A 75 -8.48 5.80 -4.66
N TYR A 76 -9.36 6.01 -3.69
CA TYR A 76 -9.52 7.30 -2.99
C TYR A 76 -9.34 7.22 -1.46
N ASN A 77 -9.03 6.05 -0.90
CA ASN A 77 -8.77 5.91 0.53
C ASN A 77 -7.32 6.35 0.88
N SER A 78 -6.82 5.96 2.07
CA SER A 78 -5.57 6.43 2.68
C SER A 78 -4.27 6.11 1.90
N CYS A 79 -4.05 6.82 0.79
CA CYS A 79 -2.90 6.65 -0.11
C CYS A 79 -1.55 6.91 0.60
N ASN A 80 -1.50 7.92 1.48
CA ASN A 80 -0.26 8.31 2.17
C ASN A 80 0.19 7.22 3.15
N THR A 81 -0.73 6.61 3.90
CA THR A 81 -0.40 5.51 4.81
C THR A 81 0.18 4.32 4.06
N ILE A 82 -0.40 4.01 2.90
CA ILE A 82 0.06 2.93 2.03
C ILE A 82 1.48 3.24 1.53
N PHE A 83 1.74 4.48 1.09
CA PHE A 83 3.06 4.87 0.60
C PHE A 83 4.15 4.64 1.64
N HIS A 84 4.01 5.25 2.83
CA HIS A 84 5.02 5.17 3.89
C HIS A 84 5.25 3.75 4.41
N TRP A 85 4.30 2.85 4.18
CA TRP A 85 4.45 1.44 4.56
C TRP A 85 5.22 0.63 3.51
N ILE A 86 5.08 0.99 2.24
CA ILE A 86 5.67 0.27 1.11
C ILE A 86 7.07 0.80 0.77
N ASP A 87 7.31 2.11 0.94
CA ASP A 87 8.62 2.75 0.85
C ASP A 87 9.50 2.27 2.02
N THR A 88 10.13 1.12 1.82
CA THR A 88 10.86 0.39 2.87
C THR A 88 12.29 0.87 3.01
N ASP A 89 12.89 1.35 1.93
CA ASP A 89 14.23 1.92 1.94
C ASP A 89 14.25 3.41 2.32
N ARG A 90 13.06 4.04 2.41
CA ARG A 90 12.87 5.47 2.71
C ARG A 90 13.50 6.37 1.64
N GLY A 91 13.50 5.90 0.39
CA GLY A 91 14.00 6.62 -0.77
C GLY A 91 13.10 7.80 -1.16
N GLY A 92 11.84 7.82 -0.70
CA GLY A 92 10.86 8.83 -1.11
C GLY A 92 10.20 8.54 -2.46
N SER A 93 10.43 7.34 -2.99
CA SER A 93 9.76 6.74 -4.15
C SER A 93 9.34 5.31 -3.81
N ILE A 94 8.44 4.75 -4.62
CA ILE A 94 8.08 3.34 -4.55
C ILE A 94 8.64 2.68 -5.80
N SER A 95 9.42 1.63 -5.64
CA SER A 95 9.84 0.77 -6.75
C SER A 95 8.82 -0.35 -7.02
N SER A 96 8.91 -0.97 -8.20
CA SER A 96 8.10 -2.13 -8.55
C SER A 96 8.25 -3.29 -7.55
N ASP A 97 9.46 -3.49 -7.01
CA ASP A 97 9.73 -4.56 -6.05
C ASP A 97 9.13 -4.27 -4.67
N GLU A 98 9.18 -3.03 -4.22
CA GLU A 98 8.49 -2.60 -3.01
C GLU A 98 6.98 -2.75 -3.15
N PHE A 99 6.41 -2.32 -4.27
CA PHE A 99 4.98 -2.48 -4.53
C PHE A 99 4.56 -3.96 -4.51
N ARG A 100 5.38 -4.86 -5.09
CA ARG A 100 5.14 -6.32 -5.03
C ARG A 100 5.12 -6.89 -3.62
N THR A 101 5.68 -6.21 -2.62
CA THR A 101 5.61 -6.67 -1.23
C THR A 101 4.18 -6.75 -0.70
N LEU A 102 3.24 -6.02 -1.32
CA LEU A 102 1.81 -6.07 -1.04
C LEU A 102 1.18 -7.44 -1.25
N LYS A 103 1.84 -8.35 -1.99
CA LYS A 103 1.38 -9.74 -2.17
C LYS A 103 1.11 -10.47 -0.84
N ARG A 104 1.76 -10.04 0.25
CA ARG A 104 1.54 -10.58 1.60
C ARG A 104 0.12 -10.34 2.15
N PHE A 105 -0.61 -9.39 1.57
CA PHE A 105 -1.99 -9.07 1.94
C PHE A 105 -3.03 -9.65 0.96
N LEU A 106 -2.59 -10.41 -0.05
CA LEU A 106 -3.51 -11.15 -0.92
C LEU A 106 -4.24 -12.18 -0.08
N LYS A 107 -5.56 -12.18 -0.16
CA LYS A 107 -6.36 -13.28 0.37
C LYS A 107 -6.20 -14.49 -0.55
N ALA A 108 -5.93 -15.64 0.06
CA ALA A 108 -5.93 -16.95 -0.60
C ALA A 108 -7.33 -17.32 -1.10
#